data_AF-A0A440JZN0-F1
#
_entry.id   AF-A0A440JZN0-F1
#
_cell.length_a   1.000
_cell.length_b   1.000
_cell.length_c   1.000
_cell.angle_alpha   90.00
_cell.angle_beta   90.00
_cell.angle_gamma   90.00
#
_symmetry.space_group_name_H-M   'P 1'
#
loop_
_entity.id
_entity.type
_entity.pdbx_description
1 polymer ?
#
loop_
_entity_poly.entity_id
_entity_poly.type
_entity_poly.pdbx_seq_one_letter_code
_entity_poly.pdbx_strand_id
1 'polypeptide(L)' 'MRIAIEVARLGSFTAASRELRLSAPSVSRIMGELEADFGGPSLQPHDPSTRPD' A
#
# COMPACT_ATOMS: atom_id res chain seq x y z
N MET A 1 -8.77 -3.15 6.07
CA MET A 1 -8.50 -4.61 6.07
C MET A 1 -9.15 -5.39 4.92
N ARG A 2 -10.44 -5.14 4.56
CA ARG A 2 -11.12 -5.87 3.46
C ARG A 2 -10.39 -5.81 2.10
N ILE A 3 -9.76 -4.69 1.78
CA ILE A 3 -9.01 -4.50 0.53
C ILE A 3 -7.84 -5.48 0.41
N ALA A 4 -7.02 -5.59 1.46
CA ALA A 4 -5.89 -6.52 1.50
C ALA A 4 -6.32 -7.99 1.37
N ILE A 5 -7.44 -8.36 1.99
CA ILE A 5 -7.99 -9.72 1.90
C ILE A 5 -8.41 -10.04 0.47
N GLU A 6 -9.14 -9.14 -0.20
CA GLU A 6 -9.57 -9.37 -1.59
C GLU A 6 -8.40 -9.35 -2.58
N VAL A 7 -7.41 -8.46 -2.39
CA VAL A 7 -6.20 -8.46 -3.22
C VAL A 7 -5.43 -9.77 -3.07
N ALA A 8 -5.25 -10.27 -1.83
CA ALA A 8 -4.60 -11.55 -1.57
C ALA A 8 -5.38 -12.75 -2.13
N ARG A 9 -6.72 -12.73 -2.00
CA ARG A 9 -7.61 -13.79 -2.51
C ARG A 9 -7.62 -13.87 -4.04
N LEU A 10 -7.63 -12.71 -4.71
CA LEU A 10 -7.75 -12.62 -6.17
C LEU A 10 -6.39 -12.56 -6.89
N GLY A 11 -5.31 -12.22 -6.18
CA GLY A 11 -3.98 -12.02 -6.77
C GLY A 11 -3.90 -10.85 -7.77
N SER A 12 -4.88 -9.94 -7.77
CA SER A 12 -4.97 -8.86 -8.75
C SER A 12 -5.67 -7.63 -8.20
N PHE A 13 -4.99 -6.48 -8.31
CA PHE A 13 -5.54 -5.16 -7.95
C PHE A 13 -6.74 -4.78 -8.81
N THR A 14 -6.73 -5.12 -10.11
CA THR A 14 -7.84 -4.84 -11.03
C THR A 14 -9.06 -5.72 -10.74
N ALA A 15 -8.85 -6.99 -10.39
CA ALA A 15 -9.95 -7.86 -9.98
C ALA A 15 -10.55 -7.39 -8.65
N ALA A 16 -9.70 -7.07 -7.67
CA ALA A 16 -10.13 -6.53 -6.38
C ALA A 16 -10.87 -5.20 -6.52
N SER A 17 -10.44 -4.30 -7.43
CA SER A 17 -11.13 -3.02 -7.63
C SER A 17 -12.55 -3.20 -8.16
N ARG A 18 -12.78 -4.18 -9.04
CA ARG A 18 -14.12 -4.53 -9.54
C ARG A 18 -15.00 -5.10 -8.43
N GLU A 19 -14.46 -6.03 -7.64
CA GLU A 19 -15.17 -6.67 -6.52
C GLU A 19 -15.54 -5.66 -5.43
N LEU A 20 -14.62 -4.76 -5.10
CA LEU A 20 -14.78 -3.74 -4.06
C LEU A 20 -15.52 -2.49 -4.55
N ARG A 21 -15.84 -2.41 -5.84
CA ARG A 21 -16.43 -1.22 -6.51
C ARG A 21 -15.61 0.06 -6.26
N LEU A 22 -14.28 -0.09 -6.27
CA LEU A 22 -13.32 1.00 -6.14
C LEU A 22 -12.57 1.19 -7.46
N SER A 23 -11.94 2.35 -7.61
CA SER A 23 -10.98 2.54 -8.70
C SER A 23 -9.70 1.73 -8.42
N ALA A 24 -9.08 1.17 -9.45
CA ALA A 24 -7.78 0.51 -9.33
C ALA A 24 -6.69 1.40 -8.68
N PRO A 25 -6.55 2.70 -9.01
CA PRO A 25 -5.59 3.57 -8.31
C PRO A 25 -5.92 3.76 -6.83
N SER A 26 -7.20 3.82 -6.44
CA SER A 26 -7.58 3.85 -5.02
C SER A 26 -7.17 2.58 -4.28
N VAL A 27 -7.38 1.40 -4.89
CA VAL A 27 -6.97 0.12 -4.30
C VAL A 27 -5.45 0.08 -4.11
N SER A 28 -4.69 0.48 -5.13
CA SER A 28 -3.22 0.53 -5.06
C SER A 28 -2.73 1.47 -3.96
N ARG A 29 -3.28 2.69 -3.89
CA ARG A 29 -2.92 3.67 -2.85
C ARG A 29 -3.18 3.15 -1.45
N ILE A 30 -4.38 2.62 -1.20
CA ILE A 30 -4.75 2.12 0.14
C ILE A 30 -3.89 0.91 0.52
N MET A 31 -3.54 0.05 -0.43
CA MET A 31 -2.60 -1.06 -0.18
C MET A 31 -1.20 -0.56 0.19
N GLY A 32 -0.68 0.46 -0.51
CA GLY A 32 0.61 1.06 -0.17
C GLY A 32 0.62 1.74 1.20
N GLU A 33 -0.47 2.45 1.57
CA GLU A 33 -0.64 3.03 2.90
C GLU A 33 -0.67 1.92 3.99
N LEU A 34 -1.43 0.84 3.75
CA LEU A 34 -1.44 -0.32 4.64
C LEU A 34 -0.06 -0.96 4.77
N GLU A 35 0.65 -1.18 3.67
CA GLU A 35 2.01 -1.73 3.69
C GLU A 35 2.94 -0.84 4.52
N ALA A 36 2.87 0.49 4.35
CA ALA A 36 3.67 1.43 5.14
C ALA A 36 3.38 1.35 6.65
N ASP A 37 2.10 1.24 7.04
CA ASP A 37 1.69 1.10 8.44
C ASP A 37 2.23 -0.20 9.09
N PHE A 38 2.48 -1.25 8.29
CA PHE A 38 3.05 -2.53 8.75
C PHE A 38 4.56 -2.68 8.51
N GLY A 39 5.26 -1.62 8.12
CA GLY A 39 6.71 -1.65 7.90
C GLY A 39 7.15 -2.23 6.55
N GLY A 40 6.24 -2.26 5.58
CA GLY A 40 6.52 -2.47 4.14
C GLY A 40 7.44 -1.37 3.56
N PRO A 41 7.71 -1.36 2.25
CA PRO A 41 8.94 -0.84 1.63
C PRO A 41 9.19 0.68 1.72
N SER A 42 8.53 1.40 2.63
CA SER A 42 8.96 2.70 3.15
C SER A 42 9.93 2.59 4.34
N LEU A 43 10.86 1.62 4.31
CA LEU A 43 12.17 1.82 4.95
C LEU A 43 12.96 2.82 4.09
N GLN A 44 12.55 4.09 4.08
CA GLN A 44 13.50 5.13 3.70
C GLN A 44 14.63 5.06 4.73
N PRO A 45 15.90 4.85 4.34
CA PRO A 45 16.98 5.19 5.23
C PRO A 45 16.79 6.67 5.57
N HIS A 46 16.63 6.96 6.86
CA HIS A 46 16.76 8.32 7.36
C HIS A 46 18.12 8.80 6.87
N ASP A 47 18.14 9.79 5.98
CA ASP A 47 19.37 10.45 5.60
C ASP A 47 19.94 11.11 6.87
N PRO A 48 21.14 10.72 7.37
CA PRO A 48 21.75 11.33 8.53
C PRO A 48 22.28 12.75 8.26
N SER A 49 22.03 13.34 7.08
CA SER A 49 22.52 14.68 6.72
C SER A 49 21.77 15.86 7.36
N THR A 50 20.99 15.65 8.42
CA THR A 50 20.52 16.71 9.32
C THR A 50 21.38 16.78 10.58
N ARG A 51 22.69 16.88 10.40
CA ARG A 51 23.57 17.37 11.47
C ARG A 51 23.79 18.87 11.19
N PRO A 52 23.30 19.78 12.07
CA PRO A 52 23.63 21.19 11.91
C PRO A 52 25.14 21.36 12.19
N ASP A 53 25.83 22.03 11.27
CA ASP A 53 27.14 22.64 11.50
C ASP A 53 27.04 23.81 12.49
#